data_AF-A0A2N3BX15-F1
#
_entry.id   AF-A0A2N3BX15-F1
#
_cell.length_a   1.000
_cell.length_b   1.000
_cell.length_c   1.000
_cell.angle_alpha   90.00
_cell.angle_beta   90.00
_cell.angle_gamma   90.00
#
_symmetry.space_group_name_H-M   'P 1'
#
loop_
_entity.id
_entity.type
_entity.pdbx_description
1 polymer ?
#
loop_
_entity_poly.entity_id
_entity_poly.type
_entity_poly.pdbx_seq_one_letter_code
_entity_poly.pdbx_strand_id
1 'polypeptide(L)'
;MVDTIALWLAANFDLPVAATAPALVGVPAADLVAMRYGAGNSARAGDVAAVYDDGTIFLAEGWTGRSPADLSILVHEMVHHLQSSAQLRFACPGEREVLAYRAQDAWLGLFGESLATTFGLDPATILAGTACTH
;
A
#
# COMPACT_ATOMS: atom_id res chain seq x y z
N MET A 1 -4.68 15.62 2.27
CA MET A 1 -4.94 14.21 1.89
C MET A 1 -3.95 13.29 2.57
N VAL A 2 -2.65 13.37 2.24
CA VAL A 2 -1.58 12.56 2.87
C VAL A 2 -1.53 12.75 4.39
N ASP A 3 -1.57 13.99 4.89
CA ASP A 3 -1.56 14.24 6.36
C ASP A 3 -2.79 13.67 7.07
N THR A 4 -3.95 13.73 6.42
CA THR A 4 -5.20 13.17 6.96
C THR A 4 -5.11 11.66 7.08
N ILE A 5 -4.55 10.99 6.06
CA ILE A 5 -4.30 9.55 6.09
C ILE A 5 -3.27 9.21 7.17
N ALA A 6 -2.18 9.98 7.28
CA ALA A 6 -1.16 9.78 8.31
C ALA A 6 -1.75 9.87 9.73
N LEU A 7 -2.58 10.88 9.99
CA LEU A 7 -3.26 11.05 11.28
C LEU A 7 -4.26 9.92 11.54
N TRP A 8 -5.02 9.49 10.52
CA TRP A 8 -5.95 8.37 10.66
C TRP A 8 -5.20 7.06 10.96
N LEU A 9 -4.08 6.79 10.28
CA LEU A 9 -3.23 5.63 10.54
C LEU A 9 -2.66 5.65 11.96
N ALA A 10 -2.13 6.79 12.40
CA ALA A 10 -1.59 6.94 13.75
C ALA A 10 -2.65 6.72 14.83
N ALA A 11 -3.88 7.18 14.60
CA ALA A 11 -4.97 7.05 15.57
C ALA A 11 -5.57 5.63 15.65
N ASN A 12 -5.45 4.81 14.59
CA ASN A 12 -6.17 3.52 14.49
C ASN A 12 -5.24 2.28 14.45
N PHE A 13 -3.95 2.46 14.19
CA PHE A 13 -3.01 1.35 13.94
C PHE A 13 -1.69 1.45 14.72
N ASP A 14 -1.62 2.35 15.71
CA ASP A 14 -0.43 2.58 16.54
C ASP A 14 0.85 2.86 15.73
N LEU A 15 0.69 3.38 14.51
CA LEU A 15 1.81 3.76 13.67
C LEU A 15 2.34 5.13 14.13
N PRO A 16 3.66 5.27 14.34
CA PRO A 16 4.25 6.56 14.65
C PRO A 16 4.09 7.53 13.47
N VAL A 17 3.88 8.80 13.78
CA VAL A 17 3.80 9.86 12.77
C VAL A 17 5.22 10.12 12.24
N ALA A 18 5.38 10.09 10.91
CA ALA A 18 6.64 10.45 10.27
C ALA A 18 6.88 11.96 10.32
N ALA A 19 8.13 12.38 10.49
CA ALA A 19 8.51 13.80 10.48
C ALA A 19 8.36 14.45 9.09
N THR A 20 8.42 13.65 8.03
CA THR A 20 8.30 14.08 6.64
C THR A 20 7.21 13.29 5.93
N ALA A 21 6.43 13.98 5.09
CA ALA A 21 5.51 13.33 4.17
C ALA A 21 6.28 12.67 3.01
N PRO A 22 5.78 11.57 2.44
CA PRO A 22 6.39 10.99 1.25
C PRO A 22 6.16 11.86 0.02
N ALA A 23 7.07 11.78 -0.95
CA ALA A 23 6.82 12.31 -2.28
C ALA A 23 5.80 11.44 -3.02
N LEU A 24 4.95 12.04 -3.85
CA LEU A 24 4.03 11.31 -4.73
C LEU A 24 4.46 11.50 -6.18
N VAL A 25 4.71 10.42 -6.91
CA VAL A 25 5.20 10.46 -8.30
C VAL A 25 4.34 9.55 -9.18
N GLY A 26 3.80 10.10 -10.25
CA GLY A 26 3.10 9.31 -11.27
C GLY A 26 4.11 8.67 -12.24
N VAL A 27 3.96 7.38 -12.53
CA VAL A 27 4.79 6.63 -13.47
C VAL A 27 3.95 5.69 -14.34
N PRO A 28 4.44 5.30 -15.53
CA PRO A 28 3.81 4.27 -16.34
C PRO A 28 3.57 2.97 -15.55
N ALA A 29 2.43 2.31 -15.78
CA ALA A 29 2.09 1.08 -15.06
C ALA A 29 3.12 -0.06 -15.25
N ALA A 30 3.83 -0.08 -16.39
CA ALA A 30 4.91 -1.04 -16.64
C ALA A 30 6.10 -0.83 -15.68
N ASP A 31 6.38 0.42 -15.30
CA ASP A 31 7.48 0.74 -14.38
C ASP A 31 7.14 0.27 -12.96
N LEU A 32 5.88 0.39 -12.52
CA LEU A 32 5.43 -0.15 -11.23
C LEU A 32 5.60 -1.67 -11.13
N VAL A 33 5.27 -2.39 -12.20
CA VAL A 33 5.47 -3.85 -12.25
C VAL A 33 6.95 -4.19 -12.10
N ALA A 34 7.82 -3.46 -12.81
CA ALA A 34 9.26 -3.65 -12.72
C ALA A 34 9.81 -3.29 -11.32
N MET A 35 9.29 -2.24 -10.67
CA MET A 35 9.65 -1.86 -9.30
C MET A 35 9.22 -2.94 -8.29
N ARG A 36 7.99 -3.48 -8.41
CA ARG A 36 7.44 -4.45 -7.45
C ARG A 36 8.05 -5.85 -7.58
N TYR A 37 8.29 -6.30 -8.81
CA TYR A 37 8.61 -7.69 -9.11
C TYR A 37 9.93 -7.91 -9.86
N GLY A 38 10.66 -6.84 -10.18
CA GLY A 38 11.88 -6.87 -10.97
C GLY A 38 11.63 -6.87 -12.49
N ALA A 39 12.67 -6.48 -13.24
CA ALA A 39 12.61 -6.44 -14.71
C ALA A 39 12.39 -7.85 -15.30
N GLY A 40 11.47 -7.95 -16.28
CA GLY A 40 11.18 -9.21 -16.97
C GLY A 40 10.09 -10.07 -16.32
N ASN A 41 9.45 -9.59 -15.24
CA ASN A 41 8.28 -10.26 -14.67
C ASN A 41 7.03 -10.05 -15.54
N SER A 42 6.15 -11.06 -15.59
CA SER A 42 4.98 -11.11 -16.48
C SER A 42 3.66 -10.72 -15.81
N ALA A 43 3.69 -10.07 -14.65
CA ALA A 43 2.49 -9.48 -14.07
C ALA A 43 1.87 -8.48 -15.07
N ARG A 44 0.54 -8.44 -15.15
CA ARG A 44 -0.12 -7.58 -16.14
C ARG A 44 0.03 -6.12 -15.72
N ALA A 45 0.20 -5.24 -16.70
CA ALA A 45 0.11 -3.81 -16.47
C ALA A 45 -1.28 -3.49 -15.90
N GLY A 46 -1.32 -2.88 -14.71
CA GLY A 46 -2.55 -2.65 -13.93
C GLY A 46 -2.71 -3.52 -12.69
N ASP A 47 -1.94 -4.61 -12.55
CA ASP A 47 -1.96 -5.45 -11.35
C ASP A 47 -1.28 -4.77 -10.14
N VAL A 48 -0.43 -3.77 -10.40
CA VAL A 48 0.25 -2.95 -9.39
C VAL A 48 -0.20 -1.51 -9.56
N ALA A 49 -0.97 -1.00 -8.60
CA ALA A 49 -1.50 0.37 -8.64
C ALA A 49 -0.54 1.41 -8.02
N ALA A 50 0.30 0.98 -7.08
CA ALA A 50 1.29 1.82 -6.42
C ALA A 50 2.45 0.99 -5.85
N VAL A 51 3.57 1.66 -5.57
CA VAL A 51 4.72 1.10 -4.86
C VAL A 51 5.34 2.19 -3.99
N TYR A 52 5.56 1.90 -2.71
CA TYR A 52 6.45 2.68 -1.85
C TYR A 52 7.92 2.25 -2.02
N ASP A 53 8.79 3.22 -2.26
CA ASP A 53 10.24 3.05 -2.22
C ASP A 53 10.92 4.31 -1.65
N ASP A 54 11.73 4.11 -0.60
CA ASP A 54 12.55 5.10 0.10
C ASP A 54 11.98 6.54 0.22
N GLY A 55 10.82 6.67 0.87
CA GLY A 55 10.17 7.97 1.08
C GLY A 55 9.41 8.52 -0.11
N THR A 56 9.27 7.75 -1.19
CA THR A 56 8.46 8.06 -2.37
C THR A 56 7.37 7.01 -2.55
N ILE A 57 6.16 7.47 -2.86
CA ILE A 57 5.06 6.62 -3.31
C ILE A 57 4.89 6.85 -4.80
N PHE A 58 5.21 5.82 -5.58
CA PHE A 58 5.00 5.77 -7.01
C PHE A 58 3.58 5.27 -7.29
N LEU A 59 2.86 5.99 -8.14
CA LEU A 59 1.46 5.74 -8.48
C LEU A 59 1.33 5.55 -9.99
N ALA A 60 0.36 4.76 -10.43
CA ALA A 60 0.11 4.61 -11.85
C ALA A 60 -0.30 5.96 -12.46
N GLU A 61 0.21 6.29 -13.64
CA GLU A 61 -0.23 7.46 -14.39
C GLU A 61 -1.76 7.46 -14.54
N GLY A 62 -2.38 8.61 -14.26
CA GLY A 62 -3.84 8.76 -14.26
C GLY A 62 -4.53 8.39 -12.95
N TRP A 63 -3.81 7.93 -11.92
CA TRP A 63 -4.36 7.79 -10.57
C TRP A 63 -4.90 9.14 -10.06
N THR A 64 -6.13 9.14 -9.51
CA THR A 64 -6.83 10.39 -9.20
C THR A 64 -7.00 10.69 -7.72
N GLY A 65 -6.97 9.66 -6.87
CA GLY A 65 -7.18 9.81 -5.42
C GLY A 65 -8.60 10.24 -5.06
N ARG A 66 -9.60 9.95 -5.92
CA ARG A 66 -10.98 10.47 -5.75
C ARG A 66 -11.98 9.44 -5.25
N SER A 67 -11.68 8.15 -5.41
CA SER A 67 -12.55 7.06 -4.95
C SER A 67 -12.06 6.49 -3.62
N PRO A 68 -12.92 5.84 -2.83
CA PRO A 68 -12.50 5.05 -1.67
C PRO A 68 -11.41 4.03 -2.02
N ALA A 69 -11.55 3.36 -3.18
CA ALA A 69 -10.56 2.43 -3.71
C ALA A 69 -9.19 3.10 -3.96
N ASP A 70 -9.15 4.23 -4.69
CA ASP A 70 -7.92 4.97 -4.96
C ASP A 70 -7.23 5.38 -3.66
N LEU A 71 -7.98 5.95 -2.73
CA LEU A 71 -7.45 6.39 -1.43
C LEU A 71 -6.98 5.23 -0.57
N SER A 72 -7.63 4.06 -0.64
CA SER A 72 -7.21 2.86 0.08
C SER A 72 -5.82 2.36 -0.37
N ILE A 73 -5.49 2.51 -1.65
CA ILE A 73 -4.14 2.22 -2.17
C ILE A 73 -3.13 3.17 -1.53
N LEU A 74 -3.45 4.46 -1.43
CA LEU A 74 -2.57 5.41 -0.75
C LEU A 74 -2.44 5.12 0.76
N VAL A 75 -3.50 4.65 1.42
CA VAL A 75 -3.46 4.18 2.81
C VAL A 75 -2.46 3.03 2.96
N HIS A 76 -2.48 2.06 2.04
CA HIS A 76 -1.53 0.94 2.01
C HIS A 76 -0.08 1.43 1.94
N GLU A 77 0.24 2.25 0.95
CA GLU A 77 1.61 2.75 0.77
C GLU A 77 2.06 3.69 1.89
N MET A 78 1.14 4.43 2.51
CA MET A 78 1.43 5.24 3.69
C MET A 78 1.80 4.39 4.90
N VAL A 79 1.23 3.20 5.08
CA VAL A 79 1.69 2.26 6.11
C VAL A 79 3.16 1.93 5.90
N HIS A 80 3.56 1.61 4.67
CA HIS A 80 4.95 1.33 4.34
C HIS A 80 5.89 2.51 4.61
N HIS A 81 5.44 3.74 4.32
CA HIS A 81 6.18 4.96 4.66
C HIS A 81 6.38 5.14 6.17
N LEU A 82 5.33 4.96 6.97
CA LEU A 82 5.41 5.10 8.43
C LEU A 82 6.26 3.99 9.06
N GLN A 83 6.12 2.75 8.59
CA GLN A 83 6.96 1.63 9.00
C GLN A 83 8.45 1.90 8.72
N SER A 84 8.77 2.38 7.53
CA SER A 84 10.14 2.71 7.11
C SER A 84 10.71 3.89 7.91
N SER A 85 9.93 4.96 8.06
CA SER A 85 10.32 6.17 8.79
C SER A 85 10.63 5.89 10.28
N ALA A 86 9.94 4.92 10.86
CA ALA A 86 10.17 4.46 12.23
C ALA A 86 11.20 3.33 12.34
N GLN A 87 11.83 2.94 11.24
CA GLN A 87 12.83 1.88 11.18
C GLN A 87 12.33 0.56 11.77
N LEU A 88 11.04 0.28 11.59
CA LEU A 88 10.45 -0.99 12.03
C LEU A 88 11.11 -2.13 11.26
N ARG A 89 11.34 -3.24 11.97
CA ARG A 89 11.97 -4.43 11.44
C ARG A 89 10.96 -5.56 11.36
N PHE A 90 11.01 -6.28 10.26
CA PHE A 90 10.14 -7.42 9.98
C PHE A 90 11.03 -8.63 9.70
N ALA A 91 10.57 -9.82 10.07
CA ALA A 91 11.24 -11.09 9.81
C ALA A 91 11.30 -11.41 8.31
N CYS A 92 10.32 -10.92 7.54
CA CYS A 92 10.25 -11.10 6.10
C CYS A 92 9.42 -9.97 5.44
N PRO A 93 9.45 -9.86 4.10
CA PRO A 93 8.58 -8.94 3.38
C PRO A 93 7.09 -9.17 3.65
N GLY A 94 6.61 -10.41 3.73
CA GLY A 94 5.20 -10.72 3.97
C GLY A 94 4.66 -10.17 5.30
N GLU A 95 5.43 -10.27 6.39
CA GLU A 95 5.03 -9.73 7.69
C GLU A 95 4.80 -8.21 7.64
N ARG A 96 5.60 -7.50 6.84
CA ARG A 96 5.44 -6.05 6.63
C ARG A 96 4.10 -5.69 5.99
N GLU A 97 3.59 -6.53 5.08
CA GLU A 97 2.33 -6.31 4.34
C GLU A 97 1.08 -6.48 5.21
N VAL A 98 1.16 -7.24 6.32
CA VAL A 98 -0.01 -7.57 7.17
C VAL A 98 -0.76 -6.31 7.62
N LEU A 99 -0.02 -5.32 8.12
CA LEU A 99 -0.62 -4.09 8.61
C LEU A 99 -1.15 -3.22 7.48
N ALA A 100 -0.47 -3.23 6.33
CA ALA A 100 -0.86 -2.43 5.16
C ALA A 100 -2.21 -2.92 4.61
N TYR A 101 -2.39 -4.23 4.42
CA TYR A 101 -3.68 -4.79 4.02
C TYR A 101 -4.77 -4.59 5.06
N ARG A 102 -4.45 -4.75 6.36
CA ARG A 102 -5.43 -4.50 7.44
C ARG A 102 -5.92 -3.05 7.45
N ALA A 103 -5.01 -2.09 7.28
CA ALA A 103 -5.37 -0.67 7.22
C ALA A 103 -6.17 -0.33 5.95
N GLN A 104 -5.78 -0.91 4.81
CA GLN A 104 -6.49 -0.75 3.55
C GLN A 104 -7.94 -1.27 3.63
N ASP A 105 -8.14 -2.48 4.16
CA ASP A 105 -9.48 -3.06 4.33
C ASP A 105 -10.34 -2.25 5.32
N ALA A 106 -9.75 -1.81 6.44
CA ALA A 106 -10.44 -0.96 7.40
C ALA A 106 -10.87 0.39 6.79
N TRP A 107 -10.04 0.97 5.92
CA TRP A 107 -10.41 2.18 5.19
C TRP A 107 -11.59 1.94 4.26
N LEU A 108 -11.56 0.87 3.46
CA LEU A 108 -12.68 0.48 2.59
C LEU A 108 -13.97 0.25 3.38
N GLY A 109 -13.85 -0.35 4.57
CA GLY A 109 -14.96 -0.58 5.49
C GLY A 109 -15.69 0.70 5.91
N LEU A 110 -15.03 1.86 5.92
CA LEU A 110 -15.69 3.17 6.17
C LEU A 110 -16.72 3.52 5.10
N PHE A 111 -16.64 2.90 3.93
CA PHE A 111 -17.50 3.13 2.77
C PHE A 111 -18.37 1.90 2.42
N GLY A 112 -18.40 0.88 3.28
CA GLY A 112 -19.13 -0.36 3.03
C GLY A 112 -18.49 -1.26 1.97
N GLU A 113 -17.21 -1.03 1.66
CA GLU A 113 -16.40 -1.82 0.73
C GLU A 113 -15.43 -2.75 1.49
N SER A 114 -14.72 -3.60 0.75
CA SER A 114 -13.70 -4.52 1.27
C SER A 114 -12.65 -4.82 0.21
N LEU A 115 -11.48 -5.34 0.61
CA LEU A 115 -10.46 -5.80 -0.35
C LEU A 115 -11.02 -6.81 -1.37
N ALA A 116 -11.89 -7.71 -0.92
CA ALA A 116 -12.50 -8.72 -1.77
C ALA A 116 -13.46 -8.13 -2.80
N THR A 117 -14.35 -7.21 -2.40
CA THR A 117 -15.34 -6.60 -3.32
C THR A 117 -14.71 -5.58 -4.26
N THR A 118 -13.67 -4.88 -3.81
CA THR A 118 -13.08 -3.74 -4.53
C THR A 118 -11.93 -4.18 -5.43
N PHE A 119 -11.11 -5.13 -4.99
CA PHE A 119 -9.90 -5.57 -5.70
C PHE A 119 -9.90 -7.07 -6.06
N GLY A 120 -10.92 -7.84 -5.65
CA GLY A 120 -10.94 -9.28 -5.87
C GLY A 120 -9.91 -10.05 -5.01
N LEU A 121 -9.37 -9.42 -3.97
CA LEU A 121 -8.36 -10.02 -3.10
C LEU A 121 -9.05 -10.85 -2.00
N ASP A 122 -9.10 -12.16 -2.20
CA ASP A 122 -9.67 -13.09 -1.22
C ASP A 122 -8.69 -13.36 -0.05
N PRO A 123 -9.18 -13.96 1.06
CA PRO A 123 -8.33 -14.26 2.21
C PRO A 123 -7.12 -15.16 1.90
N ALA A 124 -7.22 -16.04 0.91
CA ALA A 124 -6.11 -16.92 0.52
C ALA A 124 -5.00 -16.14 -0.19
N THR A 125 -5.36 -15.20 -1.05
CA THR A 125 -4.45 -14.28 -1.74
C THR A 125 -3.71 -13.40 -0.73
N ILE A 126 -4.45 -12.85 0.24
CA ILE A 126 -3.84 -12.04 1.31
C ILE A 126 -2.91 -12.88 2.18
N LEU A 127 -3.31 -14.10 2.56
CA LEU A 127 -2.45 -15.01 3.32
C LEU A 127 -1.16 -15.34 2.56
N ALA A 128 -1.25 -15.59 1.25
CA ALA A 128 -0.07 -15.85 0.42
C ALA A 128 0.87 -14.64 0.34
N GLY A 129 0.32 -13.43 0.23
CA GLY A 129 1.10 -12.18 0.19
C GLY A 129 1.70 -11.76 1.53
N THR A 130 1.15 -12.24 2.65
CA THR A 130 1.56 -11.84 4.02
C THR A 130 2.35 -12.92 4.78
N ALA A 131 2.42 -14.14 4.25
CA ALA A 131 3.17 -15.22 4.88
C ALA A 131 4.69 -15.01 4.75
N CYS A 132 5.43 -15.38 5.80
CA CYS A 132 6.86 -15.58 5.70
C CYS A 132 7.14 -16.97 5.12
N THR A 133 7.63 -17.03 3.89
CA THR A 133 8.14 -18.26 3.28
C THR A 133 9.62 -18.40 3.60
N HIS A 134 10.00 -19.51 4.22
CA HIS A 134 11.37 -19.83 4.62
C HIS A 134 12.23 -20.34 3.46
#